data_AF-A0A3A4QGV4-F1
#
_entry.id   AF-A0A3A4QGV4-F1
#
_cell.length_a   1.000
_cell.length_b   1.000
_cell.length_c   1.000
_cell.angle_alpha   90.00
_cell.angle_beta   90.00
_cell.angle_gamma   90.00
#
_symmetry.space_group_name_H-M   'P 1'
#
loop_
_entity.id
_entity.type
_entity.pdbx_description
1 polymer ?
#
loop_
_entity_poly.entity_id
_entity_poly.type
_entity_poly.pdbx_seq_one_letter_code
_entity_poly.pdbx_strand_id
1 'polypeptide(L)'
;MFSVHWFSVTIFRDFETVKSLWSNFFALSLGVLVNKGHGARGYKQIADALLGAKIYYEYKTAKEGKQHCHIEIPGTACEALIPSIFQDLVNHLIQNNIRFNIKRVDFAFDGVLFSPIDFFDGLMSDNFVSLIKRDPSTNNESIRVEQSPFKLRENGELGTMTVYAGSKSSERMVRVYNKRGDTRLEFQMRDERAHAVCLDVFSHAWREWESTVKAHVRQFIDFENTDWWTVFIASSYKGDLKISSARKISIERLEAWLERQVVVALSVHEDIYGKEGIEKLVSEARRLRNRSRYQSILQLAKNSNS
;
A
#
# COMPACT_ATOMS: atom_id res chain seq x y z
N MET A 1 16.47 11.56 6.72
CA MET A 1 16.48 11.32 5.26
C MET A 1 15.21 10.56 4.88
N PHE A 2 14.55 10.93 3.78
CA PHE A 2 13.34 10.28 3.28
C PHE A 2 13.62 9.45 2.02
N SER A 3 13.05 8.25 1.92
CA SER A 3 13.21 7.38 0.75
C SER A 3 12.06 6.40 0.54
N VAL A 4 11.94 5.86 -0.69
CA VAL A 4 11.17 4.64 -0.96
C VAL A 4 12.06 3.45 -0.57
N HIS A 5 11.55 2.54 0.25
CA HIS A 5 12.29 1.39 0.80
C HIS A 5 11.69 0.02 0.42
N TRP A 6 10.57 0.01 -0.28
CA TRP A 6 10.07 -1.16 -0.99
C TRP A 6 9.12 -0.68 -2.07
N PHE A 7 9.16 -1.29 -3.24
CA PHE A 7 8.17 -1.03 -4.28
C PHE A 7 7.81 -2.33 -4.99
N SER A 8 6.52 -2.60 -5.13
CA SER A 8 6.07 -3.66 -6.02
C SER A 8 4.82 -3.28 -6.79
N VAL A 9 4.79 -3.67 -8.06
CA VAL A 9 3.73 -3.31 -9.00
C VAL A 9 3.38 -4.48 -9.89
N THR A 10 2.09 -4.69 -10.12
CA THR A 10 1.58 -5.62 -11.13
C THR A 10 1.20 -4.83 -12.37
N ILE A 11 1.77 -5.17 -13.51
CA ILE A 11 1.52 -4.52 -14.81
C ILE A 11 0.78 -5.52 -15.69
N PHE A 12 -0.38 -5.15 -16.23
CA PHE A 12 -1.25 -6.02 -17.02
C PHE A 12 -0.86 -5.98 -18.50
N ARG A 13 0.35 -6.47 -18.76
CA ARG A 13 0.96 -6.65 -20.09
C ARG A 13 1.79 -7.94 -20.11
N ASP A 14 2.15 -8.37 -21.31
CA ASP A 14 3.06 -9.49 -21.54
C ASP A 14 4.47 -9.19 -21.01
N PHE A 15 5.30 -10.24 -20.94
CA PHE A 15 6.64 -10.15 -20.38
C PHE A 15 7.58 -9.28 -21.22
N GLU A 16 7.49 -9.30 -22.54
CA GLU A 16 8.38 -8.51 -23.39
C GLU A 16 8.11 -7.01 -23.24
N THR A 17 6.83 -6.62 -23.16
CA THR A 17 6.45 -5.25 -22.83
C THR A 17 7.01 -4.82 -21.47
N VAL A 18 6.88 -5.66 -20.44
CA VAL A 18 7.36 -5.33 -19.08
C VAL A 18 8.89 -5.34 -18.99
N LYS A 19 9.57 -6.18 -19.76
CA LYS A 19 11.02 -6.20 -19.91
C LYS A 19 11.55 -4.95 -20.62
N SER A 20 10.81 -4.42 -21.59
CA SER A 20 11.11 -3.12 -22.22
C SER A 20 11.00 -1.98 -21.20
N LEU A 21 9.92 -1.95 -20.39
CA LEU A 21 9.79 -1.00 -19.28
C LEU A 21 10.96 -1.12 -18.30
N TRP A 22 11.37 -2.34 -17.93
CA TRP A 22 12.54 -2.54 -17.08
C TRP A 22 13.80 -1.93 -17.66
N SER A 23 14.04 -2.17 -18.94
CA SER A 23 15.23 -1.66 -19.65
C SER A 23 15.27 -0.12 -19.63
N ASN A 24 14.11 0.52 -19.75
CA ASN A 24 14.00 1.98 -19.78
C ASN A 24 14.14 2.62 -18.40
N PHE A 25 13.57 2.01 -17.35
CA PHE A 25 13.47 2.64 -16.03
C PHE A 25 14.48 2.14 -15.00
N PHE A 26 14.93 0.88 -15.10
CA PHE A 26 15.65 0.22 -14.00
C PHE A 26 17.01 -0.34 -14.40
N ALA A 27 17.22 -0.71 -15.66
CA ALA A 27 18.42 -1.47 -16.06
C ALA A 27 19.73 -0.70 -15.85
N LEU A 28 19.72 0.64 -15.91
CA LEU A 28 20.91 1.45 -15.65
C LEU A 28 21.45 1.26 -14.22
N SER A 29 20.56 1.21 -13.22
CA SER A 29 20.94 1.10 -11.80
C SER A 29 20.91 -0.34 -11.28
N LEU A 30 19.98 -1.16 -11.78
CA LEU A 30 19.73 -2.51 -11.27
C LEU A 30 20.20 -3.62 -12.23
N GLY A 31 20.80 -3.26 -13.36
CA GLY A 31 21.32 -4.21 -14.34
C GLY A 31 20.23 -4.89 -15.18
N VAL A 32 20.69 -5.74 -16.11
CA VAL A 32 19.82 -6.51 -17.00
C VAL A 32 19.16 -7.68 -16.26
N LEU A 33 17.98 -8.07 -16.73
CA LEU A 33 17.24 -9.21 -16.19
C LEU A 33 17.85 -10.53 -16.64
N VAL A 34 18.00 -11.46 -15.70
CA VAL A 34 18.50 -12.83 -15.93
C VAL A 34 17.43 -13.84 -15.51
N ASN A 35 16.95 -14.65 -16.45
CA ASN A 35 15.95 -15.67 -16.18
C ASN A 35 16.50 -16.77 -15.24
N LYS A 36 15.70 -17.16 -14.25
CA LYS A 36 16.05 -18.22 -13.27
C LYS A 36 15.20 -19.49 -13.40
N GLY A 37 14.18 -19.50 -14.25
CA GLY A 37 13.40 -20.71 -14.59
C GLY A 37 12.33 -21.15 -13.57
N HIS A 38 12.50 -20.87 -12.28
CA HIS A 38 11.54 -21.29 -11.24
C HIS A 38 10.83 -20.08 -10.60
N GLY A 39 9.54 -19.90 -10.92
CA GLY A 39 8.70 -18.83 -10.37
C GLY A 39 8.23 -19.06 -8.92
N ALA A 40 7.61 -18.02 -8.35
CA ALA A 40 6.96 -18.06 -7.04
C ALA A 40 5.66 -17.23 -7.07
N ARG A 41 4.93 -17.16 -5.95
CA ARG A 41 3.74 -16.28 -5.78
C ARG A 41 2.65 -16.46 -6.86
N GLY A 42 2.47 -17.70 -7.33
CA GLY A 42 1.50 -18.01 -8.38
C GLY A 42 2.00 -17.80 -9.82
N TYR A 43 3.26 -17.41 -10.01
CA TYR A 43 3.91 -17.30 -11.33
C TYR A 43 4.74 -18.55 -11.64
N LYS A 44 4.88 -18.88 -12.92
CA LYS A 44 5.69 -20.02 -13.38
C LYS A 44 7.16 -19.64 -13.51
N GLN A 45 7.45 -18.38 -13.83
CA GLN A 45 8.80 -17.92 -14.14
C GLN A 45 9.21 -16.70 -13.31
N ILE A 46 10.51 -16.50 -13.18
CA ILE A 46 11.12 -15.32 -12.55
C ILE A 46 12.39 -14.91 -13.29
N ALA A 47 12.58 -13.60 -13.43
CA ALA A 47 13.82 -12.99 -13.89
C ALA A 47 14.37 -12.09 -12.77
N ASP A 48 15.63 -12.32 -12.41
CA ASP A 48 16.33 -11.58 -11.35
C ASP A 48 17.21 -10.49 -11.94
N ALA A 49 17.44 -9.43 -11.17
CA ALA A 49 18.38 -8.36 -11.44
C ALA A 49 19.28 -8.12 -10.20
N LEU A 50 20.11 -7.08 -10.23
CA LEU A 50 20.98 -6.73 -9.10
C LEU A 50 20.16 -6.37 -7.85
N LEU A 51 20.81 -6.48 -6.69
CA LEU A 51 20.27 -6.09 -5.38
C LEU A 51 18.94 -6.78 -5.02
N GLY A 52 18.67 -7.93 -5.65
CA GLY A 52 17.50 -8.76 -5.37
C GLY A 52 16.20 -8.27 -6.00
N ALA A 53 16.25 -7.30 -6.93
CA ALA A 53 15.07 -6.87 -7.68
C ALA A 53 14.67 -7.90 -8.74
N LYS A 54 13.37 -8.07 -9.00
CA LYS A 54 12.84 -9.23 -9.76
C LYS A 54 11.60 -8.88 -10.59
N ILE A 55 11.38 -9.68 -11.63
CA ILE A 55 10.11 -9.76 -12.37
C ILE A 55 9.57 -11.19 -12.31
N TYR A 56 8.35 -11.34 -11.82
CA TYR A 56 7.57 -12.57 -11.92
C TYR A 56 6.66 -12.50 -13.15
N TYR A 57 6.62 -13.57 -13.94
CA TYR A 57 5.83 -13.63 -15.18
C TYR A 57 5.27 -15.03 -15.43
N GLU A 58 4.35 -15.15 -16.39
CA GLU A 58 3.54 -16.34 -16.65
C GLU A 58 2.71 -16.79 -15.44
N TYR A 59 1.66 -16.03 -15.11
CA TYR A 59 0.78 -16.37 -14.00
C TYR A 59 0.05 -17.71 -14.24
N LYS A 60 0.11 -18.62 -13.26
CA LYS A 60 -0.32 -20.03 -13.39
C LYS A 60 -1.78 -20.20 -13.80
N THR A 61 -2.65 -19.31 -13.34
CA THR A 61 -4.10 -19.36 -13.57
C THR A 61 -4.59 -18.19 -14.43
N ALA A 62 -3.73 -17.62 -15.27
CA ALA A 62 -4.15 -16.61 -16.22
C ALA A 62 -5.27 -17.17 -17.10
N LYS A 63 -6.48 -16.62 -16.98
CA LYS A 63 -7.51 -16.82 -18.00
C LYS A 63 -6.93 -16.33 -19.33
N GLU A 64 -7.25 -17.00 -20.43
CA GLU A 64 -6.83 -16.59 -21.77
C GLU A 64 -7.02 -15.06 -21.96
N GLY A 65 -5.96 -14.39 -22.42
CA GLY A 65 -5.96 -12.93 -22.61
C GLY A 65 -5.70 -12.06 -21.36
N LYS A 66 -5.42 -12.63 -20.18
CA LYS A 66 -5.10 -11.85 -18.96
C LYS A 66 -3.66 -12.01 -18.48
N GLN A 67 -2.72 -11.76 -19.38
CA GLN A 67 -1.30 -11.74 -19.04
C GLN A 67 -0.96 -10.52 -18.17
N HIS A 68 -0.11 -10.74 -17.18
CA HIS A 68 0.44 -9.70 -16.33
C HIS A 68 1.78 -10.15 -15.75
N CYS A 69 2.62 -9.19 -15.43
CA CYS A 69 3.88 -9.40 -14.74
C CYS A 69 3.87 -8.64 -13.41
N HIS A 70 4.68 -9.11 -12.46
CA HIS A 70 4.86 -8.46 -11.17
C HIS A 70 6.32 -8.08 -10.95
N ILE A 71 6.57 -6.80 -10.74
CA ILE A 71 7.89 -6.27 -10.43
C ILE A 71 8.00 -6.13 -8.91
N GLU A 72 9.12 -6.58 -8.34
CA GLU A 72 9.49 -6.36 -6.93
C GLU A 72 10.88 -5.72 -6.84
N ILE A 73 10.94 -4.60 -6.12
CA ILE A 73 12.16 -3.83 -5.86
C ILE A 73 12.31 -3.74 -4.34
N PRO A 74 13.21 -4.55 -3.75
CA PRO A 74 13.45 -4.55 -2.30
C PRO A 74 14.21 -3.29 -1.87
N GLY A 75 14.29 -3.03 -0.56
CA GLY A 75 14.84 -1.78 -0.04
C GLY A 75 16.26 -1.46 -0.46
N THR A 76 17.16 -2.45 -0.51
CA THR A 76 18.52 -2.26 -1.01
C THR A 76 18.54 -1.85 -2.49
N ALA A 77 17.61 -2.35 -3.30
CA ALA A 77 17.47 -1.95 -4.70
C ALA A 77 16.83 -0.56 -4.83
N CYS A 78 15.84 -0.23 -4.00
CA CYS A 78 15.26 1.12 -3.98
C CYS A 78 16.29 2.18 -3.60
N GLU A 79 17.19 1.88 -2.66
CA GLU A 79 18.29 2.76 -2.24
C GLU A 79 19.29 3.04 -3.38
N ALA A 80 19.39 2.17 -4.38
CA ALA A 80 20.23 2.36 -5.56
C ALA A 80 19.53 3.12 -6.71
N LEU A 81 18.24 3.44 -6.57
CA LEU A 81 17.47 4.17 -7.57
C LEU A 81 17.36 5.65 -7.22
N ILE A 82 17.41 6.50 -8.24
CA ILE A 82 16.97 7.89 -8.06
C ILE A 82 15.46 7.91 -7.81
N PRO A 83 14.95 8.68 -6.84
CA PRO A 83 13.54 8.62 -6.48
C PRO A 83 12.56 8.92 -7.62
N SER A 84 12.92 9.82 -8.55
CA SER A 84 12.06 10.21 -9.67
C SER A 84 11.67 9.04 -10.58
N ILE A 85 12.49 7.97 -10.67
CA ILE A 85 12.21 6.79 -11.50
C ILE A 85 10.85 6.17 -11.16
N PHE A 86 10.44 6.16 -9.89
CA PHE A 86 9.14 5.59 -9.51
C PHE A 86 7.97 6.41 -10.06
N GLN A 87 8.11 7.75 -10.03
CA GLN A 87 7.12 8.67 -10.61
C GLN A 87 7.13 8.59 -12.14
N ASP A 88 8.31 8.54 -12.77
CA ASP A 88 8.44 8.44 -14.22
C ASP A 88 7.80 7.16 -14.76
N LEU A 89 8.01 6.02 -14.09
CA LEU A 89 7.35 4.77 -14.42
C LEU A 89 5.82 4.90 -14.31
N VAL A 90 5.32 5.45 -13.20
CA VAL A 90 3.86 5.57 -12.98
C VAL A 90 3.23 6.52 -14.00
N ASN A 91 3.87 7.65 -14.28
CA ASN A 91 3.42 8.58 -15.31
C ASN A 91 3.39 7.93 -16.70
N HIS A 92 4.44 7.19 -17.05
CA HIS A 92 4.48 6.44 -18.30
C HIS A 92 3.34 5.43 -18.41
N LEU A 93 3.07 4.67 -17.35
CA LEU A 93 1.97 3.70 -17.32
C LEU A 93 0.60 4.39 -17.50
N ILE A 94 0.39 5.54 -16.86
CA ILE A 94 -0.84 6.33 -16.99
C ILE A 94 -1.01 6.89 -18.41
N GLN A 95 0.02 7.57 -18.93
CA GLN A 95 0.00 8.23 -20.23
C GLN A 95 -0.22 7.25 -21.38
N ASN A 96 0.29 6.02 -21.26
CA ASN A 96 0.12 4.96 -22.25
C ASN A 96 -1.11 4.08 -22.01
N ASN A 97 -2.00 4.46 -21.08
CA ASN A 97 -3.19 3.70 -20.70
C ASN A 97 -2.88 2.21 -20.42
N ILE A 98 -1.74 1.97 -19.77
CA ILE A 98 -1.32 0.65 -19.34
C ILE A 98 -1.97 0.40 -17.99
N ARG A 99 -2.76 -0.65 -17.88
CA ARG A 99 -3.35 -1.03 -16.60
C ARG A 99 -2.26 -1.55 -15.66
N PHE A 100 -2.23 -1.05 -14.43
CA PHE A 100 -1.32 -1.50 -13.37
C PHE A 100 -1.99 -1.43 -11.99
N ASN A 101 -1.41 -2.12 -11.01
CA ASN A 101 -1.75 -1.99 -9.58
C ASN A 101 -0.46 -2.01 -8.77
N ILE A 102 -0.22 -0.98 -7.96
CA ILE A 102 0.91 -1.00 -7.01
C ILE A 102 0.48 -1.85 -5.83
N LYS A 103 1.23 -2.91 -5.56
CA LYS A 103 0.89 -3.96 -4.59
C LYS A 103 1.51 -3.74 -3.23
N ARG A 104 2.67 -3.09 -3.18
CA ARG A 104 3.30 -2.70 -1.93
C ARG A 104 4.19 -1.48 -2.16
N VAL A 105 4.15 -0.57 -1.20
CA VAL A 105 5.15 0.48 -1.07
C VAL A 105 5.51 0.63 0.39
N ASP A 106 6.79 0.75 0.68
CA ASP A 106 7.27 1.10 2.01
C ASP A 106 8.02 2.42 1.88
N PHE A 107 7.62 3.44 2.65
CA PHE A 107 8.38 4.69 2.75
C PHE A 107 9.18 4.68 4.04
N ALA A 108 10.38 5.24 4.02
CA ALA A 108 11.27 5.26 5.16
C ALA A 108 11.72 6.67 5.52
N PHE A 109 11.84 6.92 6.81
CA PHE A 109 12.31 8.14 7.44
C PHE A 109 13.46 7.77 8.37
N ASP A 110 14.69 8.03 7.93
CA ASP A 110 15.90 7.82 8.70
C ASP A 110 16.23 9.06 9.56
N GLY A 111 16.76 8.83 10.76
CA GLY A 111 17.19 9.90 11.67
C GLY A 111 16.02 10.63 12.34
N VAL A 112 14.93 9.92 12.65
CA VAL A 112 13.80 10.52 13.38
C VAL A 112 14.21 10.85 14.82
N LEU A 113 13.68 11.95 15.36
CA LEU A 113 14.06 12.51 16.68
C LEU A 113 13.33 11.84 17.86
N PHE A 114 13.00 10.56 17.70
CA PHE A 114 12.44 9.72 18.74
C PHE A 114 13.01 8.32 18.59
N SER A 115 13.04 7.57 19.67
CA SER A 115 13.51 6.21 19.72
C SER A 115 12.35 5.21 19.54
N PRO A 116 12.65 3.91 19.32
CA PRO A 116 11.62 2.88 19.37
C PRO A 116 10.90 2.81 20.72
N ILE A 117 11.56 3.16 21.84
CA ILE A 117 10.92 3.16 23.15
C ILE A 117 9.94 4.33 23.29
N ASP A 118 10.29 5.54 22.85
CA ASP A 118 9.37 6.69 22.84
C ASP A 118 8.10 6.39 22.03
N PHE A 119 8.26 5.74 20.88
CA PHE A 119 7.14 5.32 20.03
C PHE A 119 6.28 4.24 20.69
N PHE A 120 6.88 3.30 21.42
CA PHE A 120 6.14 2.29 22.18
C PHE A 120 5.37 2.92 23.35
N ASP A 121 6.00 3.81 24.11
CA ASP A 121 5.36 4.49 25.24
C ASP A 121 4.21 5.37 24.75
N GLY A 122 4.38 6.06 23.61
CA GLY A 122 3.30 6.76 22.94
C GLY A 122 2.12 5.85 22.59
N LEU A 123 2.39 4.64 22.08
CA LEU A 123 1.36 3.65 21.74
C LEU A 123 0.64 3.05 22.95
N MET A 124 1.29 3.07 24.12
CA MET A 124 0.73 2.59 25.38
C MET A 124 0.04 3.71 26.18
N SER A 125 0.26 4.96 25.81
CA SER A 125 -0.46 6.10 26.39
C SER A 125 -1.91 6.15 25.91
N ASP A 126 -2.78 6.82 26.66
CA ASP A 126 -4.16 7.10 26.26
C ASP A 126 -4.28 8.26 25.26
N ASN A 127 -3.17 8.92 24.92
CA ASN A 127 -3.13 10.16 24.14
C ASN A 127 -2.68 9.93 22.68
N PHE A 128 -3.27 8.95 22.00
CA PHE A 128 -3.05 8.79 20.56
C PHE A 128 -4.31 8.37 19.81
N VAL A 129 -4.44 8.90 18.61
CA VAL A 129 -5.51 8.54 17.67
C VAL A 129 -4.92 7.60 16.63
N SER A 130 -5.61 6.50 16.35
CA SER A 130 -5.11 5.52 15.39
C SER A 130 -6.19 4.75 14.65
N LEU A 131 -5.86 4.33 13.44
CA LEU A 131 -6.62 3.38 12.62
C LEU A 131 -6.10 1.94 12.74
N ILE A 132 -5.17 1.68 13.67
CA ILE A 132 -4.72 0.33 14.00
C ILE A 132 -5.90 -0.43 14.62
N LYS A 133 -6.27 -1.56 14.02
CA LYS A 133 -7.30 -2.43 14.61
C LYS A 133 -6.80 -2.96 15.95
N ARG A 134 -7.50 -2.64 17.02
CA ARG A 134 -7.33 -3.27 18.33
C ARG A 134 -8.27 -4.47 18.36
N ASP A 135 -7.74 -5.67 18.52
CA ASP A 135 -8.55 -6.86 18.77
C ASP A 135 -8.56 -7.11 20.29
N PRO A 136 -9.72 -6.94 20.95
CA PRO A 136 -9.85 -7.15 22.40
C PRO A 136 -9.60 -8.61 22.82
N SER A 137 -9.76 -9.56 21.90
CA SER A 137 -9.62 -10.99 22.18
C SER A 137 -8.19 -11.52 22.07
N THR A 138 -7.31 -10.79 21.37
CA THR A 138 -5.91 -11.20 21.14
C THR A 138 -4.89 -10.28 21.82
N ASN A 139 -5.33 -9.50 22.81
CA ASN A 139 -4.45 -8.71 23.68
C ASN A 139 -3.41 -7.86 22.92
N ASN A 140 -3.86 -7.07 21.94
CA ASN A 140 -3.04 -6.17 21.12
C ASN A 140 -2.06 -6.86 20.13
N GLU A 141 -2.46 -7.93 19.42
CA GLU A 141 -1.67 -8.49 18.30
C GLU A 141 -1.21 -7.48 17.23
N SER A 142 -1.84 -6.31 17.18
CA SER A 142 -1.47 -5.23 16.27
C SER A 142 -0.30 -4.38 16.76
N ILE A 143 0.14 -4.48 18.01
CA ILE A 143 1.40 -3.87 18.49
C ILE A 143 2.35 -4.99 18.86
N ARG A 144 3.52 -5.02 18.23
CA ARG A 144 4.52 -6.07 18.47
C ARG A 144 5.87 -5.44 18.72
N VAL A 145 6.56 -5.90 19.75
CA VAL A 145 7.91 -5.44 20.08
C VAL A 145 8.88 -6.61 19.92
N GLU A 146 9.97 -6.36 19.19
CA GLU A 146 11.09 -7.28 19.05
C GLU A 146 12.34 -6.59 19.62
N GLN A 147 12.95 -7.18 20.66
CA GLN A 147 14.17 -6.68 21.28
C GLN A 147 15.29 -7.72 21.16
N SER A 148 16.51 -7.25 20.96
CA SER A 148 17.72 -8.09 20.96
C SER A 148 18.87 -7.31 21.59
N PRO A 149 18.99 -7.33 22.94
CA PRO A 149 19.94 -6.50 23.69
C PRO A 149 21.42 -6.71 23.31
N PHE A 150 21.78 -7.92 22.87
CA PHE A 150 23.16 -8.28 22.54
C PHE A 150 23.47 -8.22 21.04
N LYS A 151 22.50 -7.83 20.21
CA LYS A 151 22.71 -7.74 18.77
C LYS A 151 23.38 -6.42 18.43
N LEU A 152 24.45 -6.47 17.63
CA LEU A 152 25.11 -5.28 17.10
C LEU A 152 24.22 -4.59 16.06
N ARG A 153 24.13 -3.27 16.17
CA ARG A 153 23.62 -2.36 15.15
C ARG A 153 24.65 -2.18 14.03
N GLU A 154 24.21 -1.59 12.92
CA GLU A 154 25.09 -1.30 11.78
C GLU A 154 26.16 -0.24 12.10
N ASN A 155 25.94 0.62 13.11
CA ASN A 155 26.94 1.56 13.62
C ASN A 155 27.88 0.95 14.70
N GLY A 156 27.75 -0.34 15.00
CA GLY A 156 28.57 -1.03 16.00
C GLY A 156 28.08 -0.96 17.45
N GLU A 157 27.03 -0.19 17.75
CA GLU A 157 26.44 -0.17 19.10
C GLU A 157 25.66 -1.45 19.41
N LEU A 158 25.56 -1.82 20.69
CA LEU A 158 24.77 -2.97 21.13
C LEU A 158 23.29 -2.61 21.34
N GLY A 159 22.44 -3.60 21.09
CA GLY A 159 21.02 -3.58 21.42
C GLY A 159 20.17 -3.05 20.29
N THR A 160 19.31 -3.90 19.74
CA THR A 160 18.31 -3.49 18.74
C THR A 160 16.90 -3.60 19.30
N MET A 161 16.06 -2.62 19.02
CA MET A 161 14.63 -2.65 19.30
C MET A 161 13.85 -2.33 18.03
N THR A 162 12.75 -3.04 17.82
CA THR A 162 11.82 -2.82 16.71
C THR A 162 10.41 -2.87 17.25
N VAL A 163 9.64 -1.81 17.01
CA VAL A 163 8.23 -1.71 17.37
C VAL A 163 7.41 -1.71 16.09
N TYR A 164 6.43 -2.60 16.01
CA TYR A 164 5.49 -2.71 14.90
C TYR A 164 4.12 -2.24 15.39
N ALA A 165 3.45 -1.46 14.55
CA ALA A 165 2.13 -0.92 14.76
C ALA A 165 1.26 -1.21 13.52
N GLY A 166 0.36 -2.18 13.64
CA GLY A 166 -0.35 -2.84 12.54
C GLY A 166 0.14 -4.27 12.29
N SER A 167 -0.67 -5.07 11.60
CA SER A 167 -0.34 -6.46 11.27
C SER A 167 0.50 -6.54 9.98
N LYS A 168 1.33 -7.58 9.87
CA LYS A 168 2.03 -7.88 8.60
C LYS A 168 1.06 -8.19 7.46
N SER A 169 -0.17 -8.59 7.73
CA SER A 169 -1.19 -8.87 6.71
C SER A 169 -2.11 -7.67 6.43
N SER A 170 -2.04 -6.59 7.22
CA SER A 170 -2.88 -5.41 6.98
C SER A 170 -2.37 -4.55 5.84
N GLU A 171 -3.27 -3.75 5.28
CA GLU A 171 -2.96 -2.79 4.21
C GLU A 171 -2.01 -1.67 4.63
N ARG A 172 -1.87 -1.44 5.95
CA ARG A 172 -1.01 -0.42 6.55
C ARG A 172 -0.29 -1.00 7.76
N MET A 173 0.98 -0.63 7.92
CA MET A 173 1.78 -0.97 9.09
C MET A 173 2.89 0.08 9.25
N VAL A 174 3.10 0.55 10.47
CA VAL A 174 4.27 1.36 10.84
C VAL A 174 5.26 0.48 11.58
N ARG A 175 6.55 0.69 11.32
CA ARG A 175 7.65 0.06 12.05
C ARG A 175 8.64 1.13 12.48
N VAL A 176 9.04 1.14 13.74
CA VAL A 176 10.09 2.02 14.27
C VAL A 176 11.21 1.17 14.86
N TYR A 177 12.44 1.40 14.43
CA TYR A 177 13.58 0.57 14.85
C TYR A 177 14.92 1.30 14.76
N ASN A 178 15.91 0.81 15.49
CA ASN A 178 17.26 1.40 15.56
C ASN A 178 18.38 0.46 15.06
N LYS A 179 18.04 -0.60 14.33
CA LYS A 179 19.03 -1.58 13.83
C LYS A 179 20.13 -0.94 12.96
N ARG A 180 19.81 0.15 12.25
CA ARG A 180 20.73 0.88 11.36
C ARG A 180 21.67 1.86 12.09
N GLY A 181 21.65 1.89 13.41
CA GLY A 181 22.30 2.93 14.22
C GLY A 181 21.29 4.00 14.58
N ASP A 182 20.96 4.86 13.61
CA ASP A 182 19.91 5.87 13.76
C ASP A 182 18.52 5.22 13.84
N THR A 183 17.59 5.90 14.52
CA THR A 183 16.19 5.45 14.53
C THR A 183 15.56 5.72 13.16
N ARG A 184 14.87 4.70 12.66
CA ARG A 184 14.14 4.72 11.40
C ARG A 184 12.67 4.44 11.65
N LEU A 185 11.80 5.25 11.05
CA LEU A 185 10.38 4.95 10.88
C LEU A 185 10.14 4.45 9.45
N GLU A 186 9.45 3.34 9.30
CA GLU A 186 8.97 2.83 8.02
C GLU A 186 7.45 2.74 8.01
N PHE A 187 6.84 3.24 6.93
CA PHE A 187 5.42 3.15 6.70
C PHE A 187 5.13 2.26 5.48
N GLN A 188 4.73 1.03 5.78
CA GLN A 188 4.36 0.02 4.78
C GLN A 188 2.89 0.17 4.41
N MET A 189 2.61 0.12 3.11
CA MET A 189 1.28 0.03 2.55
C MET A 189 1.17 -1.11 1.54
N ARG A 190 -0.03 -1.71 1.42
CA ARG A 190 -0.31 -2.81 0.49
C ARG A 190 -1.59 -2.60 -0.31
N ASP A 191 -1.68 -3.33 -1.42
CA ASP A 191 -2.84 -3.45 -2.30
C ASP A 191 -3.48 -2.08 -2.65
N GLU A 192 -4.78 -1.91 -2.40
CA GLU A 192 -5.52 -0.71 -2.80
C GLU A 192 -4.96 0.54 -2.14
N ARG A 193 -4.49 0.43 -0.88
CA ARG A 193 -3.89 1.57 -0.18
C ARG A 193 -2.53 1.93 -0.75
N ALA A 194 -1.68 0.95 -1.09
CA ALA A 194 -0.39 1.22 -1.73
C ALA A 194 -0.59 1.93 -3.07
N HIS A 195 -1.54 1.46 -3.89
CA HIS A 195 -1.87 2.09 -5.16
C HIS A 195 -2.37 3.52 -4.99
N ALA A 196 -3.37 3.74 -4.13
CA ALA A 196 -3.94 5.07 -3.92
C ALA A 196 -2.90 6.08 -3.40
N VAL A 197 -2.08 5.68 -2.41
CA VAL A 197 -1.08 6.57 -1.82
C VAL A 197 0.06 6.86 -2.79
N CYS A 198 0.52 5.88 -3.58
CA CYS A 198 1.54 6.16 -4.59
C CYS A 198 1.04 7.12 -5.68
N LEU A 199 -0.20 6.98 -6.14
CA LEU A 199 -0.76 7.91 -7.12
C LEU A 199 -0.83 9.35 -6.59
N ASP A 200 -1.20 9.51 -5.32
CA ASP A 200 -1.17 10.82 -4.67
C ASP A 200 0.27 11.34 -4.54
N VAL A 201 1.16 10.59 -3.88
CA VAL A 201 2.56 10.99 -3.66
C VAL A 201 3.27 11.34 -4.97
N PHE A 202 3.16 10.49 -6.00
CA PHE A 202 3.83 10.71 -7.30
C PHE A 202 3.11 11.73 -8.19
N SER A 203 1.99 12.31 -7.77
CA SER A 203 1.40 13.47 -8.45
C SER A 203 2.09 14.79 -8.07
N HIS A 204 2.89 14.80 -7.00
CA HIS A 204 3.61 15.97 -6.50
C HIS A 204 5.08 15.95 -6.93
N ALA A 205 5.77 17.09 -6.80
CA ALA A 205 7.21 17.15 -7.01
C ALA A 205 7.94 16.33 -5.92
N TRP A 206 9.10 15.74 -6.25
CA TRP A 206 9.89 14.91 -5.31
C TRP A 206 10.08 15.57 -3.93
N ARG A 207 10.36 16.88 -3.89
CA ARG A 207 10.56 17.65 -2.65
C ARG A 207 9.34 17.67 -1.71
N GLU A 208 8.15 17.40 -2.23
CA GLU A 208 6.88 17.39 -1.49
C GLU A 208 6.49 15.98 -1.03
N TRP A 209 7.16 14.92 -1.51
CA TRP A 209 6.77 13.54 -1.18
C TRP A 209 6.86 13.25 0.31
N GLU A 210 7.91 13.73 0.99
CA GLU A 210 8.08 13.51 2.42
C GLU A 210 6.89 14.08 3.21
N SER A 211 6.50 15.32 2.93
CA SER A 211 5.34 15.98 3.55
C SER A 211 4.04 15.25 3.25
N THR A 212 3.85 14.79 2.01
CA THR A 212 2.65 14.04 1.59
C THR A 212 2.58 12.68 2.29
N VAL A 213 3.69 11.94 2.38
CA VAL A 213 3.72 10.65 3.10
C VAL A 213 3.51 10.85 4.59
N LYS A 214 4.12 11.85 5.21
CA LYS A 214 3.87 12.19 6.63
C LYS A 214 2.40 12.48 6.90
N ALA A 215 1.70 13.13 5.97
CA ALA A 215 0.25 13.33 6.07
C ALA A 215 -0.53 11.99 6.12
N HIS A 216 -0.12 10.99 5.31
CA HIS A 216 -0.70 9.64 5.36
C HIS A 216 -0.33 8.88 6.64
N VAL A 217 0.89 9.05 7.15
CA VAL A 217 1.32 8.50 8.45
C VAL A 217 0.43 9.06 9.55
N ARG A 218 0.27 10.40 9.61
CA ARG A 218 -0.59 11.09 10.58
C ARG A 218 -2.05 10.65 10.53
N GLN A 219 -2.58 10.39 9.33
CA GLN A 219 -3.93 9.83 9.17
C GLN A 219 -4.05 8.41 9.76
N PHE A 220 -2.96 7.64 9.78
CA PHE A 220 -2.94 6.28 10.30
C PHE A 220 -2.69 6.21 11.81
N ILE A 221 -1.80 7.06 12.31
CA ILE A 221 -1.43 7.18 13.73
C ILE A 221 -1.04 8.63 14.01
N ASP A 222 -1.56 9.20 15.10
CA ASP A 222 -1.23 10.55 15.56
C ASP A 222 -1.12 10.56 17.08
N PHE A 223 0.02 10.99 17.63
CA PHE A 223 0.22 11.11 19.07
C PHE A 223 -0.06 12.55 19.49
N GLU A 224 -1.07 12.74 20.33
CA GLU A 224 -1.47 14.06 20.78
C GLU A 224 -0.54 14.53 21.90
N ASN A 225 -0.21 15.81 21.92
CA ASN A 225 0.59 16.45 22.97
C ASN A 225 1.98 15.82 23.19
N THR A 226 2.61 15.30 22.13
CA THR A 226 3.99 14.79 22.19
C THR A 226 4.91 15.64 21.32
N ASP A 227 5.96 16.21 21.93
CA ASP A 227 6.88 17.14 21.24
C ASP A 227 7.62 16.45 20.10
N TRP A 228 8.13 15.24 20.34
CA TRP A 228 8.87 14.48 19.33
C TRP A 228 8.04 14.14 18.11
N TRP A 229 6.75 13.82 18.30
CA TRP A 229 5.85 13.54 17.19
C TRP A 229 5.50 14.82 16.45
N THR A 230 5.18 15.89 17.18
CA THR A 230 4.89 17.21 16.63
C THR A 230 6.03 17.68 15.73
N VAL A 231 7.29 17.52 16.17
CA VAL A 231 8.46 17.86 15.36
C VAL A 231 8.55 16.97 14.11
N PHE A 232 8.30 15.66 14.23
CA PHE A 232 8.29 14.75 13.08
C PHE A 232 7.23 15.12 12.03
N ILE A 233 6.02 15.46 12.45
CA ILE A 233 4.90 15.80 11.56
C ILE A 233 4.81 17.29 11.20
N ALA A 234 5.62 18.18 11.78
CA ALA A 234 5.53 19.64 11.63
C ALA A 234 5.59 20.11 10.17
N SER A 235 6.32 19.38 9.31
CA SER A 235 6.43 19.67 7.88
C SER A 235 5.29 19.08 7.05
N SER A 236 4.28 18.47 7.68
CA SER A 236 3.14 17.85 6.99
C SER A 236 1.85 18.63 7.21
N TYR A 237 1.14 18.88 6.11
CA TYR A 237 -0.26 19.27 6.20
C TYR A 237 -1.05 18.08 6.78
N LYS A 238 -2.07 18.35 7.60
CA LYS A 238 -3.03 17.31 7.97
C LYS A 238 -3.78 16.93 6.69
N GLY A 239 -3.38 15.82 6.06
CA GLY A 239 -3.86 15.47 4.73
C GLY A 239 -5.37 15.30 4.72
N ASP A 240 -6.07 16.21 4.04
CA ASP A 240 -7.52 16.13 3.79
C ASP A 240 -7.87 15.17 2.66
N LEU A 241 -6.90 14.37 2.18
CA LEU A 241 -7.18 13.12 1.48
C LEU A 241 -7.83 12.12 2.46
N LYS A 242 -9.07 12.41 2.86
CA LYS A 242 -10.11 11.39 2.83
C LYS A 242 -9.98 10.79 1.45
N ILE A 243 -9.51 9.56 1.36
CA ILE A 243 -9.41 8.83 0.10
C ILE A 243 -10.83 8.66 -0.45
N SER A 244 -11.31 9.72 -1.08
CA SER A 244 -12.52 9.80 -1.89
C SER A 244 -12.21 9.25 -3.27
N SER A 245 -10.97 9.40 -3.76
CA SER A 245 -10.53 8.89 -5.06
C SER A 245 -10.50 7.36 -5.13
N ALA A 246 -9.87 6.65 -4.18
CA ALA A 246 -9.90 5.18 -4.20
C ALA A 246 -11.32 4.64 -3.93
N ARG A 247 -12.14 5.39 -3.19
CA ARG A 247 -13.55 5.04 -2.98
C ARG A 247 -14.40 5.29 -4.24
N LYS A 248 -14.15 6.37 -4.99
CA LYS A 248 -14.79 6.65 -6.29
C LYS A 248 -14.37 5.62 -7.34
N ILE A 249 -13.08 5.28 -7.41
CA ILE A 249 -12.55 4.18 -8.22
C ILE A 249 -13.17 2.83 -7.78
N SER A 250 -13.45 2.64 -6.48
CA SER A 250 -14.15 1.43 -6.01
C SER A 250 -15.62 1.39 -6.43
N ILE A 251 -16.30 2.54 -6.52
CA ILE A 251 -17.68 2.66 -6.99
C ILE A 251 -17.72 2.40 -8.51
N GLU A 252 -16.88 3.05 -9.29
CA GLU A 252 -16.80 2.84 -10.74
C GLU A 252 -16.45 1.37 -11.08
N ARG A 253 -15.57 0.74 -10.28
CA ARG A 253 -15.29 -0.70 -10.39
C ARG A 253 -16.48 -1.57 -10.00
N LEU A 254 -17.23 -1.17 -8.97
CA LEU A 254 -18.43 -1.87 -8.54
C LEU A 254 -19.53 -1.77 -9.61
N GLU A 255 -19.73 -0.59 -10.20
CA GLU A 255 -20.63 -0.35 -11.33
C GLU A 255 -20.22 -1.20 -12.54
N ALA A 256 -18.97 -1.13 -12.98
CA ALA A 256 -18.48 -1.92 -14.10
C ALA A 256 -18.51 -3.45 -13.83
N TRP A 257 -18.52 -3.89 -12.58
CA TRP A 257 -18.73 -5.29 -12.21
C TRP A 257 -20.22 -5.65 -12.24
N LEU A 258 -21.09 -4.80 -11.69
CA LEU A 258 -22.54 -4.95 -11.74
C LEU A 258 -23.03 -5.04 -13.18
N GLU A 259 -22.60 -4.12 -14.05
CA GLU A 259 -22.92 -4.11 -15.48
C GLU A 259 -22.54 -5.43 -16.16
N ARG A 260 -21.33 -5.93 -15.88
CA ARG A 260 -20.83 -7.14 -16.54
C ARG A 260 -21.38 -8.45 -16.01
N GLN A 261 -21.79 -8.50 -14.75
CA GLN A 261 -22.06 -9.79 -14.08
C GLN A 261 -23.50 -9.91 -13.58
N VAL A 262 -24.14 -8.78 -13.30
CA VAL A 262 -25.40 -8.75 -12.56
C VAL A 262 -26.54 -8.22 -13.41
N VAL A 263 -26.30 -7.28 -14.32
CA VAL A 263 -27.37 -6.64 -15.13
C VAL A 263 -28.17 -7.65 -15.95
N VAL A 264 -27.52 -8.61 -16.61
CA VAL A 264 -28.24 -9.64 -17.40
C VAL A 264 -29.13 -10.51 -16.51
N ALA A 265 -28.61 -10.92 -15.35
CA ALA A 265 -29.38 -11.74 -14.41
C ALA A 265 -30.55 -10.97 -13.79
N LEU A 266 -30.36 -9.67 -13.51
CA LEU A 266 -31.44 -8.79 -13.03
C LEU A 266 -32.52 -8.58 -14.08
N SER A 267 -32.15 -8.40 -15.36
CA SER A 267 -33.11 -8.26 -16.46
C SER A 267 -34.00 -9.50 -16.56
N VAL A 268 -33.41 -10.70 -16.58
CA VAL A 268 -34.17 -11.96 -16.63
C VAL A 268 -35.05 -12.11 -15.39
N HIS A 269 -34.58 -11.69 -14.22
CA HIS A 269 -35.37 -11.73 -12.99
C HIS A 269 -36.58 -10.77 -13.05
N GLU A 270 -36.40 -9.56 -13.59
CA GLU A 270 -37.49 -8.60 -13.82
C GLU A 270 -38.52 -9.15 -14.81
N ASP A 271 -38.09 -9.80 -15.89
CA ASP A 271 -39.00 -10.38 -16.89
C ASP A 271 -39.89 -11.50 -16.29
N ILE A 272 -39.36 -12.26 -15.33
CA ILE A 272 -40.07 -13.39 -14.69
C ILE A 272 -40.98 -12.91 -13.55
N TYR A 273 -40.48 -12.04 -12.68
CA TYR A 273 -41.12 -11.69 -11.42
C TYR A 273 -41.65 -10.26 -11.36
N GLY A 274 -41.48 -9.49 -12.43
CA GLY A 274 -41.77 -8.07 -12.47
C GLY A 274 -40.85 -7.25 -11.56
N LYS A 275 -41.10 -5.93 -11.53
CA LYS A 275 -40.33 -4.97 -10.72
C LYS A 275 -40.36 -5.27 -9.22
N GLU A 276 -41.48 -5.81 -8.73
CA GLU A 276 -41.65 -6.19 -7.32
C GLU A 276 -40.62 -7.24 -6.87
N GLY A 277 -40.21 -8.16 -7.76
CA GLY A 277 -39.16 -9.14 -7.48
C GLY A 277 -37.81 -8.49 -7.20
N ILE A 278 -37.41 -7.49 -8.00
CA ILE A 278 -36.19 -6.72 -7.78
C ILE A 278 -36.28 -5.92 -6.48
N GLU A 279 -37.41 -5.26 -6.22
CA GLU A 279 -37.60 -4.49 -4.98
C GLU A 279 -37.45 -5.37 -3.73
N LYS A 280 -37.96 -6.60 -3.79
CA LYS A 280 -37.80 -7.60 -2.71
C LYS A 280 -36.34 -8.00 -2.52
N LEU A 281 -35.59 -8.29 -3.60
CA LEU A 281 -34.15 -8.56 -3.54
C LEU A 281 -33.36 -7.41 -2.92
N VAL A 282 -33.66 -6.17 -3.33
CA VAL A 282 -33.02 -4.97 -2.79
C VAL A 282 -33.36 -4.77 -1.31
N SER A 283 -34.62 -4.99 -0.92
CA SER A 283 -35.07 -4.91 0.47
C SER A 283 -34.36 -5.94 1.36
N GLU A 284 -34.25 -7.18 0.88
CA GLU A 284 -33.53 -8.25 1.58
C GLU A 284 -32.02 -7.96 1.67
N ALA A 285 -31.41 -7.51 0.57
CA ALA A 285 -30.01 -7.07 0.58
C ALA A 285 -29.77 -5.93 1.57
N ARG A 286 -30.68 -4.94 1.67
CA ARG A 286 -30.62 -3.84 2.65
C ARG A 286 -30.68 -4.35 4.08
N ARG A 287 -31.53 -5.34 4.37
CA ARG A 287 -31.63 -6.00 5.68
C ARG A 287 -30.33 -6.71 6.06
N LEU A 288 -29.72 -7.41 5.10
CA LEU A 288 -28.46 -8.14 5.30
C LEU A 288 -27.22 -7.22 5.33
N ARG A 289 -27.33 -5.99 4.81
CA ARG A 289 -26.21 -5.03 4.65
C ARG A 289 -25.58 -4.55 5.96
N ASN A 290 -26.30 -4.64 7.08
CA ASN A 290 -25.88 -4.11 8.39
C ASN A 290 -24.62 -4.76 9.00
N ARG A 291 -24.06 -5.80 8.36
CA ARG A 291 -22.80 -6.46 8.78
C ARG A 291 -21.62 -6.27 7.82
N SER A 292 -21.70 -5.35 6.85
CA SER A 292 -20.86 -5.40 5.65
C SER A 292 -19.74 -4.36 5.53
N ARG A 293 -18.69 -4.77 4.80
CA ARG A 293 -17.56 -4.00 4.24
C ARG A 293 -17.93 -2.73 3.43
N TYR A 294 -19.22 -2.47 3.18
CA TYR A 294 -19.70 -1.38 2.32
C TYR A 294 -20.15 -0.12 3.07
N GLN A 295 -20.14 -0.12 4.41
CA GLN A 295 -20.54 1.05 5.20
C GLN A 295 -19.77 2.33 4.84
N SER A 296 -18.46 2.20 4.58
CA SER A 296 -17.59 3.31 4.20
C SER A 296 -17.95 3.96 2.85
N ILE A 297 -18.53 3.18 1.92
CA ILE A 297 -19.02 3.65 0.61
C ILE A 297 -20.35 4.39 0.78
N LEU A 298 -21.22 3.88 1.65
CA LEU A 298 -22.57 4.42 1.87
C LEU A 298 -22.57 5.73 2.64
N GLN A 299 -21.61 5.91 3.55
CA GLN A 299 -21.38 7.19 4.22
C GLN A 299 -20.98 8.30 3.24
N LEU A 300 -20.34 7.96 2.11
CA LEU A 300 -20.01 8.96 1.08
C LEU A 300 -21.24 9.45 0.33
N ALA A 301 -22.11 8.55 -0.13
CA ALA A 301 -23.30 8.92 -0.89
C ALA A 301 -24.22 9.87 -0.09
N LYS A 302 -24.26 9.72 1.23
CA LYS A 302 -25.00 10.64 2.11
C LYS A 302 -24.38 12.04 2.16
N ASN A 303 -23.05 12.13 2.17
CA ASN A 303 -22.32 13.40 2.22
C ASN A 303 -22.24 14.12 0.86
N SER A 304 -22.51 13.43 -0.26
CA SER A 304 -22.56 14.05 -1.60
C SER A 304 -23.92 14.65 -1.94
N ASN A 305 -24.95 14.30 -1.18
CA ASN A 305 -26.33 14.80 -1.33
C ASN A 305 -26.71 15.82 -0.25
N SER A 306 -25.73 16.30 0.53
CA SER A 306 -25.83 17.41 1.49
C SER A 306 -24.99 18.57 0.99
#